data_AF-A0A928KIC9-F1
#
_entry.id   AF-A0A928KIC9-F1
#
_cell.length_a   1.000
_cell.length_b   1.000
_cell.length_c   1.000
_cell.angle_alpha   90.00
_cell.angle_beta   90.00
_cell.angle_gamma   90.00
#
_symmetry.space_group_name_H-M   'P 1'
#
loop_
_entity.id
_entity.type
_entity.pdbx_description
1 polymer ?
#
loop_
_entity_poly.entity_id
_entity_poly.type
_entity_poly.pdbx_seq_one_letter_code
_entity_poly.pdbx_strand_id
1 'polypeptide(L)'
;MKNIGTKILLACLMGIGIGIPITLICIIAMGGFNDTIREILVWTVSSALFGVLSVFTFGNDRLNFIAATVLHCAGCFGITVGTCAINGYADTGSFGYLLLIFVVVYGVLYGGSLISMKINARKANEALKEK
;
A
#
# COMPACT_ATOMS: atom_id res chain seq x y z
N MET A 1 5.60 18.27 -21.14
CA MET A 1 4.38 18.62 -20.38
C MET A 1 4.10 17.54 -19.34
N LYS A 2 4.22 17.83 -18.03
CA LYS A 2 3.88 16.86 -16.96
C LYS A 2 2.41 16.45 -17.10
N ASN A 3 2.15 15.15 -17.23
CA ASN A 3 0.84 14.56 -17.51
C ASN A 3 -0.21 15.06 -16.49
N ILE A 4 -1.19 15.84 -16.97
CA ILE A 4 -2.30 16.38 -16.15
C ILE A 4 -3.04 15.27 -15.40
N GLY A 5 -3.17 14.09 -16.02
CA GLY A 5 -3.82 12.92 -15.43
C GLY A 5 -3.10 12.41 -14.19
N THR A 6 -1.76 12.44 -14.15
CA THR A 6 -0.99 12.03 -12.96
C THR A 6 -1.22 12.98 -11.79
N LYS A 7 -1.34 14.28 -12.05
CA LYS A 7 -1.64 15.27 -10.99
C LYS A 7 -3.04 15.09 -10.42
N ILE A 8 -4.03 14.83 -11.29
CA ILE A 8 -5.41 14.56 -10.89
C ILE A 8 -5.46 13.28 -10.04
N LEU A 9 -4.80 12.21 -10.48
CA LEU A 9 -4.73 10.95 -9.73
C LEU A 9 -4.12 11.14 -8.34
N LEU A 10 -2.99 11.85 -8.23
CA LEU A 10 -2.37 12.15 -6.95
C LEU A 10 -3.29 12.97 -6.04
N ALA A 11 -3.99 13.97 -6.59
CA ALA A 11 -4.95 14.77 -5.83
C ALA A 11 -6.12 13.92 -5.32
N CYS A 12 -6.66 13.01 -6.14
CA CYS A 12 -7.70 12.08 -5.73
C CYS A 12 -7.21 11.14 -4.62
N LEU A 13 -6.01 10.57 -4.74
CA LEU A 13 -5.44 9.67 -3.73
C LEU A 13 -5.21 10.38 -2.39
N MET A 14 -4.71 11.62 -2.42
CA MET A 14 -4.57 12.43 -1.20
C MET A 14 -5.93 12.76 -0.57
N GLY A 15 -6.92 13.13 -1.39
CA GLY A 15 -8.28 13.40 -0.92
C GLY A 15 -8.92 12.18 -0.26
N ILE A 16 -8.77 10.99 -0.85
CA ILE A 16 -9.25 9.73 -0.27
C ILE A 16 -8.53 9.43 1.04
N GLY A 17 -7.19 9.58 1.06
CA GLY A 17 -6.37 9.32 2.25
C GLY A 17 -6.71 10.22 3.44
N ILE A 18 -7.21 11.43 3.20
CA ILE A 18 -7.67 12.36 4.25
C ILE A 18 -9.14 12.11 4.60
N GLY A 19 -9.98 11.87 3.59
CA GLY A 19 -11.43 11.72 3.75
C GLY A 19 -11.82 10.49 4.57
N ILE A 20 -11.22 9.33 4.30
CA ILE A 20 -11.55 8.07 5.00
C ILE A 20 -11.35 8.19 6.52
N PRO A 21 -10.18 8.64 7.03
CA PRO A 21 -9.99 8.85 8.47
C PRO A 21 -11.01 9.81 9.10
N ILE A 22 -11.32 10.93 8.42
CA ILE A 22 -12.30 11.90 8.92
C ILE A 22 -13.68 11.25 9.03
N THR A 23 -14.13 10.55 7.99
CA THR A 23 -15.41 9.83 8.00
C THR A 23 -15.48 8.81 9.14
N LEU A 24 -14.43 8.02 9.36
CA LEU A 24 -14.36 7.06 10.45
C LEU A 24 -14.47 7.74 11.82
N ILE A 25 -13.74 8.84 12.04
CA ILE A 25 -13.80 9.62 13.29
C ILE A 25 -15.23 10.13 13.54
N CYS A 26 -15.90 10.66 12.52
CA CYS A 26 -17.28 11.14 12.65
C CYS A 26 -18.25 10.01 13.00
N ILE A 27 -18.13 8.84 12.36
CA ILE A 27 -18.99 7.69 12.64
C ILE A 27 -18.79 7.21 14.09
N ILE A 28 -17.54 7.11 14.55
CA ILE A 28 -17.20 6.74 15.94
C ILE A 28 -17.77 7.77 16.93
N ALA A 29 -17.63 9.07 16.63
CA ALA A 29 -18.12 10.14 17.50
C ALA A 29 -19.65 10.15 17.64
N MET A 30 -20.38 9.64 16.64
CA MET A 30 -21.84 9.47 16.70
C MET A 30 -22.28 8.18 17.41
N GLY A 31 -21.35 7.42 18.00
CA GLY A 31 -21.62 6.13 18.65
C GLY A 31 -21.70 4.94 17.69
N GLY A 32 -21.37 5.13 16.41
CA GLY A 32 -21.28 4.06 15.43
C GLY A 32 -19.96 3.32 15.53
N PHE A 33 -19.89 2.26 16.33
CA PHE A 33 -18.74 1.36 16.33
C PHE A 33 -19.20 -0.08 16.29
N ASN A 34 -19.21 -0.65 15.09
CA ASN A 34 -19.50 -2.06 14.84
C ASN A 34 -18.27 -2.74 14.20
N ASP A 35 -18.37 -4.05 13.97
CA ASP A 35 -17.27 -4.83 13.41
C ASP A 35 -16.81 -4.33 12.04
N THR A 36 -17.72 -3.86 11.19
CA THR A 36 -17.38 -3.28 9.88
C THR A 36 -16.53 -2.01 10.01
N ILE A 37 -16.91 -1.09 10.91
CA ILE A 37 -16.12 0.13 11.14
C ILE A 37 -14.75 -0.20 11.71
N ARG A 38 -14.68 -1.17 12.63
CA ARG A 38 -13.42 -1.68 13.16
C ARG A 38 -12.53 -2.24 12.05
N GLU A 39 -13.05 -3.09 11.17
CA GLU A 39 -12.31 -3.67 10.05
C GLU A 39 -11.73 -2.59 9.12
N ILE A 40 -12.56 -1.61 8.72
CA ILE A 40 -12.12 -0.52 7.85
C ILE A 40 -11.03 0.31 8.54
N LEU A 41 -11.17 0.58 9.83
CA LEU A 41 -10.18 1.33 10.59
C LEU A 41 -8.83 0.59 10.65
N VAL A 42 -8.85 -0.71 10.96
CA VAL A 42 -7.63 -1.51 11.01
C VAL A 42 -6.94 -1.53 9.64
N TRP A 43 -7.68 -1.77 8.55
CA TRP A 43 -7.12 -1.75 7.20
C TRP A 43 -6.61 -0.37 6.76
N THR A 44 -7.25 0.71 7.23
CA THR A 44 -6.78 2.09 6.99
C THR A 44 -5.43 2.32 7.65
N VAL A 45 -5.29 1.91 8.92
CA VAL A 45 -4.01 2.00 9.65
C VAL A 45 -2.94 1.13 8.99
N SER A 46 -3.28 -0.12 8.63
CA SER A 46 -2.36 -1.02 7.91
C SER A 46 -1.90 -0.45 6.58
N SER A 47 -2.79 0.23 5.85
CA SER A 47 -2.45 0.91 4.60
C SER A 47 -1.42 2.02 4.80
N ALA A 48 -1.55 2.81 5.87
CA ALA A 48 -0.54 3.79 6.25
C ALA A 48 0.80 3.12 6.61
N LEU A 49 0.77 2.01 7.35
CA LEU A 49 1.96 1.23 7.69
C LEU A 49 2.68 0.67 6.45
N PHE A 50 1.95 0.19 5.44
CA PHE A 50 2.55 -0.21 4.15
C PHE A 50 3.29 0.95 3.48
N GLY A 51 2.71 2.16 3.52
CA GLY A 51 3.34 3.37 3.01
C GLY A 51 4.64 3.71 3.74
N VAL A 52 4.62 3.69 5.08
CA VAL A 52 5.82 3.91 5.90
C VAL A 52 6.89 2.85 5.63
N LEU A 53 6.48 1.58 5.54
CA LEU A 53 7.39 0.48 5.23
C LEU A 53 8.05 0.67 3.86
N SER A 54 7.28 1.11 2.84
CA SER A 54 7.81 1.39 1.50
C SER A 54 8.90 2.45 1.54
N VAL A 55 8.70 3.53 2.31
CA VAL A 55 9.69 4.59 2.50
C VAL A 55 10.93 4.05 3.20
N PHE A 56 10.76 3.21 4.22
CA PHE A 56 11.88 2.65 4.96
C PHE A 56 12.72 1.67 4.12
N THR A 57 12.08 0.85 3.29
CA THR A 57 12.77 -0.18 2.49
C THR A 57 13.38 0.37 1.21
N PHE A 58 12.70 1.28 0.51
CA PHE A 58 13.14 1.80 -0.79
C PHE A 58 13.66 3.25 -0.74
N GLY A 59 13.39 4.00 0.33
CA GLY A 59 13.89 5.37 0.49
C GLY A 59 15.28 5.45 1.12
N ASN A 60 15.89 4.31 1.43
CA ASN A 60 17.21 4.24 2.07
C ASN A 60 18.21 3.63 1.06
N ASP A 61 19.15 4.42 0.56
CA ASP A 61 20.12 4.01 -0.47
C ASP A 61 21.11 2.93 0.01
N ARG A 62 21.02 2.52 1.28
CA ARG A 62 21.88 1.49 1.89
C ARG A 62 21.53 0.07 1.48
N LEU A 63 20.29 -0.18 1.06
CA LEU A 63 19.83 -1.52 0.70
C LEU A 63 19.90 -1.72 -0.81
N ASN A 64 20.44 -2.86 -1.25
CA ASN A 64 20.28 -3.25 -2.64
C ASN A 64 18.79 -3.57 -2.94
N PHE A 65 18.41 -3.47 -4.20
CA PHE A 65 17.01 -3.59 -4.62
C PHE A 65 16.35 -4.93 -4.22
N ILE A 66 17.12 -6.03 -4.27
CA ILE A 66 16.61 -7.37 -3.91
C ILE A 66 16.35 -7.42 -2.40
N ALA A 67 17.31 -6.98 -1.58
CA ALA A 67 17.17 -6.93 -0.13
C ALA A 67 16.01 -6.03 0.30
N ALA A 68 15.88 -4.85 -0.30
CA ALA A 68 14.75 -3.94 -0.08
C ALA A 68 13.40 -4.60 -0.43
N THR A 69 13.35 -5.33 -1.55
CA THR A 69 12.13 -6.02 -2.00
C THR A 69 11.74 -7.17 -1.05
N VAL A 70 12.71 -7.98 -0.60
CA VAL A 70 12.45 -9.07 0.34
C VAL A 70 11.97 -8.53 1.68
N LEU A 71 12.62 -7.49 2.20
CA LEU A 71 12.21 -6.84 3.46
C LEU A 71 10.83 -6.21 3.35
N HIS A 72 10.52 -5.55 2.23
CA HIS A 72 9.21 -4.96 2.00
C HIS A 72 8.13 -6.04 1.92
N CYS A 73 8.39 -7.13 1.19
CA CYS A 73 7.48 -8.27 1.10
C CYS A 73 7.20 -8.88 2.47
N ALA A 74 8.27 -9.18 3.23
CA ALA A 74 8.14 -9.76 4.57
C ALA A 74 7.41 -8.83 5.55
N GLY A 75 7.70 -7.53 5.51
CA GLY A 75 7.02 -6.55 6.36
C GLY A 75 5.55 -6.37 5.98
N CYS A 76 5.22 -6.30 4.69
CA CYS A 76 3.84 -6.25 4.21
C CYS A 76 3.08 -7.51 4.63
N PHE A 77 3.70 -8.68 4.50
CA PHE A 77 3.10 -9.93 4.95
C PHE A 77 2.83 -9.92 6.46
N GLY A 78 3.80 -9.48 7.27
CA GLY A 78 3.64 -9.37 8.72
C GLY A 78 2.52 -8.41 9.13
N ILE A 79 2.42 -7.25 8.48
CA ILE A 79 1.32 -6.31 8.68
C ILE A 79 -0.01 -6.97 8.31
N THR A 80 -0.11 -7.61 7.15
CA THR A 80 -1.33 -8.31 6.71
C THR A 80 -1.77 -9.39 7.70
N VAL A 81 -0.85 -10.25 8.16
CA VAL A 81 -1.15 -11.28 9.16
C VAL A 81 -1.62 -10.64 10.47
N GLY A 82 -0.97 -9.57 10.92
CA GLY A 82 -1.39 -8.81 12.11
C GLY A 82 -2.80 -8.22 11.95
N THR A 83 -3.10 -7.63 10.80
CA THR A 83 -4.44 -7.09 10.47
C THR A 83 -5.50 -8.19 10.51
N CYS A 84 -5.21 -9.34 9.92
CA CYS A 84 -6.10 -10.49 9.91
C CYS A 84 -6.32 -11.04 11.32
N ALA A 85 -5.27 -11.12 12.14
CA ALA A 85 -5.39 -11.55 13.53
C ALA A 85 -6.25 -10.58 14.36
N ILE A 86 -6.05 -9.28 14.20
CA ILE A 86 -6.87 -8.26 14.88
C ILE A 86 -8.33 -8.40 14.46
N ASN A 87 -8.62 -8.52 13.16
CA ASN A 87 -10.00 -8.64 12.67
C ASN A 87 -10.62 -10.05 12.85
N GLY A 88 -9.90 -11.00 13.46
CA GLY A 88 -10.44 -12.35 13.72
C GLY A 88 -10.48 -13.27 12.50
N TYR A 89 -9.75 -12.94 11.42
CA TYR A 89 -9.65 -13.80 10.22
C TYR A 89 -8.67 -14.97 10.39
N ALA A 90 -7.97 -15.03 11.54
CA ALA A 90 -6.85 -15.93 11.81
C ALA A 90 -7.26 -17.32 12.34
N ASP A 91 -8.34 -17.90 11.82
CA ASP A 91 -8.59 -19.32 12.05
C ASP A 91 -7.58 -20.17 11.26
N THR A 92 -7.07 -21.23 11.88
CA THR A 92 -5.95 -22.04 11.36
C THR A 92 -6.24 -22.73 10.02
N GLY A 93 -7.51 -22.79 9.59
CA GLY A 93 -7.94 -23.37 8.31
C GLY A 93 -7.85 -22.42 7.10
N SER A 94 -7.74 -21.10 7.32
CA SER A 94 -7.80 -20.08 6.26
C SER A 94 -6.44 -19.49 5.87
N PHE A 95 -5.34 -19.89 6.53
CA PHE A 95 -4.00 -19.34 6.28
C PHE A 95 -3.52 -19.53 4.82
N GLY A 96 -3.84 -20.65 4.19
CA GLY A 96 -3.50 -20.89 2.78
C GLY A 96 -4.20 -19.92 1.82
N TYR A 97 -5.47 -19.59 2.10
CA TYR A 97 -6.22 -18.59 1.33
C TYR A 97 -5.68 -17.19 1.55
N LEU A 98 -5.32 -16.85 2.79
CA LEU A 98 -4.68 -15.59 3.12
C LEU A 98 -3.36 -15.41 2.36
N LEU A 99 -2.51 -16.43 2.36
CA LEU A 99 -1.24 -16.44 1.63
C LEU A 99 -1.46 -16.24 0.13
N LEU A 100 -2.44 -16.96 -0.45
CA LEU A 100 -2.76 -16.86 -1.87
C LEU A 100 -3.21 -15.44 -2.24
N ILE A 101 -4.15 -14.88 -1.48
CA ILE A 101 -4.66 -13.51 -1.72
C ILE A 101 -3.52 -12.50 -1.57
N PHE A 102 -2.69 -12.64 -0.54
CA PHE A 102 -1.54 -11.77 -0.33
C PHE A 102 -0.58 -11.81 -1.53
N VAL A 103 -0.19 -13.00 -2.00
CA VAL A 103 0.73 -13.16 -3.13
C VAL A 103 0.14 -12.56 -4.41
N VAL A 104 -1.16 -12.78 -4.67
CA VAL A 104 -1.84 -12.21 -5.83
C VAL A 104 -1.86 -10.68 -5.77
N VAL A 105 -2.31 -10.11 -4.66
CA VAL A 105 -2.42 -8.65 -4.50
C VAL A 105 -1.05 -8.00 -4.52
N TYR A 106 -0.09 -8.53 -3.76
CA TYR A 106 1.27 -8.00 -3.71
C TYR A 106 1.94 -8.11 -5.08
N GLY A 107 1.78 -9.24 -5.78
CA GLY A 107 2.32 -9.44 -7.13
C GLY A 107 1.77 -8.44 -8.15
N VAL A 108 0.46 -8.17 -8.12
CA VAL A 108 -0.18 -7.19 -9.01
C VAL A 108 0.33 -5.78 -8.73
N LEU A 109 0.37 -5.36 -7.46
CA LEU A 109 0.83 -4.03 -7.06
C LEU A 109 2.31 -3.82 -7.36
N TYR A 110 3.15 -4.81 -7.04
CA TYR A 110 4.58 -4.76 -7.30
C TYR A 110 4.87 -4.79 -8.81
N GLY A 111 4.18 -5.64 -9.57
CA GLY A 111 4.29 -5.69 -11.03
C GLY A 111 3.90 -4.36 -11.70
N GLY A 112 2.78 -3.77 -11.29
CA GLY A 112 2.36 -2.44 -11.76
C GLY A 112 3.38 -1.34 -11.43
N SER A 113 4.01 -1.42 -10.26
CA SER A 113 5.06 -0.50 -9.83
C SER A 113 6.33 -0.63 -10.69
N LEU A 114 6.77 -1.86 -10.98
CA LEU A 114 7.93 -2.11 -11.85
C LEU A 114 7.71 -1.59 -13.28
N ILE A 115 6.52 -1.81 -13.85
CA ILE A 115 6.18 -1.29 -15.18
C ILE A 115 6.23 0.24 -15.18
N SER A 116 5.64 0.87 -14.16
CA SER A 116 5.64 2.33 -14.00
C SER A 116 7.07 2.88 -13.90
N MET A 117 7.94 2.21 -13.13
CA MET A 117 9.35 2.58 -13.03
C MET A 117 10.08 2.47 -14.38
N LYS A 118 9.87 1.39 -15.14
CA LYS A 118 10.47 1.23 -16.48
C LYS A 118 10.01 2.32 -17.45
N ILE A 119 8.73 2.67 -17.44
CA ILE A 119 8.18 3.74 -18.28
C ILE A 119 8.82 5.09 -17.90
N ASN A 120 8.95 5.37 -16.61
CA ASN A 120 9.55 6.62 -16.14
C ASN A 120 11.05 6.70 -16.46
N ALA A 121 11.79 5.60 -16.29
CA ALA A 121 13.20 5.53 -16.66
C ALA A 121 13.40 5.75 -18.16
N ARG A 122 12.54 5.16 -19.01
CA ARG A 122 12.59 5.39 -20.46
C ARG A 122 12.37 6.86 -20.82
N LYS A 123 11.35 7.50 -20.24
CA LYS A 123 11.07 8.94 -20.44
C LYS A 123 12.22 9.83 -19.98
N ALA A 124 12.85 9.51 -18.85
CA ALA A 124 14.00 10.25 -18.34
C ALA A 124 15.21 10.11 -19.28
N ASN A 125 15.46 8.91 -19.80
CA ASN A 125 16.54 8.65 -20.75
C ASN A 125 16.30 9.34 -22.10
N GLU A 126 15.06 9.37 -22.60
CA GLU A 126 14.69 10.10 -23.82
C GLU A 126 14.92 11.61 -23.63
N ALA A 127 14.51 12.20 -22.51
CA ALA A 127 14.72 13.62 -22.21
C ALA A 127 16.20 14.01 -22.04
N LEU A 128 17.06 13.08 -21.62
CA LEU A 128 18.51 13.31 -21.53
C LEU A 128 19.22 13.20 -22.89
N LYS A 129 18.66 12.45 -23.85
CA LYS A 129 19.20 12.34 -25.21
C LYS A 129 18.84 13.53 -26.11
N GLU A 130 17.80 14.28 -25.76
CA GLU A 130 17.39 15.50 -26.46
C GLU A 130 18.15 16.76 -26.00
N LYS A 131 19.12 16.62 -25.07
CA LYS A 131 20.07 17.66 -24.65
C LYS A 131 21.47 17.36 -25.18
#